data_AF-A0A7S4QCS6-F1
#
_entry.id   AF-A0A7S4QCS6-F1
#
_cell.length_a   1.000
_cell.length_b   1.000
_cell.length_c   1.000
_cell.angle_alpha   90.00
_cell.angle_beta   90.00
_cell.angle_gamma   90.00
#
_symmetry.space_group_name_H-M   'P 1'
#
loop_
_entity.id
_entity.type
_entity.pdbx_description
1 polymer ?
#
loop_
_entity_poly.entity_id
_entity_poly.type
_entity_poly.pdbx_seq_one_letter_code
_entity_poly.pdbx_strand_id
1 'polypeptide(L)'
;YRPPACPTEPICRSRPGEGIVPFMMRVLSLALMARATFGSTDRANGSASAVSCAGHDDGTCIKGDSMMQTVYKRTKSLALSFEEDFQLAGHRQFCVPKSTGCPASCHPSEHLCTTQATTPDGITVNWCSPTPCPVSCLPEETQCPFVPPPACTGDACVGPDTCVLKSLGCPVVCHPPDVMCHLPPPTMDGVATNYCSAPPCPVTCGPDEMHCPFTPPPDCTGDGCVGQDSCAAKSAGCPVTCQPGEHVCHTPAPMPDGMAHNWCSPGHCPVTCDAQSEVHCPFVAPPGCTGDACMGPDSCVDKSTGCPVACQPNEYMCHTPATVPDGTAYNWCSAGFCPVTCADTETHCTFTPPHGCTGDACMGPDFCAPKSSGCPANCAPGERICTTPPPTPDDTAYNWCSASFCPATCTDTETHCPFTPPHGC
;
A
#
# COMPACT_ATOMS: atom_id res chain seq x y z
N TYR A 1 71.21 -7.36 8.35
CA TYR A 1 71.86 -6.31 7.54
C TYR A 1 70.91 -5.99 6.39
N ARG A 2 70.46 -4.73 6.26
CA ARG A 2 69.63 -4.07 5.19
C ARG A 2 68.43 -4.81 4.53
N PRO A 3 67.22 -4.21 4.61
CA PRO A 3 66.06 -4.47 3.73
C PRO A 3 65.97 -3.40 2.60
N PRO A 4 64.79 -2.98 2.09
CA PRO A 4 64.24 -3.32 0.77
C PRO A 4 64.22 -2.12 -0.23
N ALA A 5 63.54 -2.26 -1.38
CA ALA A 5 63.25 -1.14 -2.28
C ALA A 5 61.85 -1.24 -2.93
N CYS A 6 61.04 -0.19 -2.74
CA CYS A 6 59.87 0.12 -3.58
C CYS A 6 60.29 1.11 -4.68
N PRO A 7 59.55 1.21 -5.80
CA PRO A 7 59.53 2.40 -6.64
C PRO A 7 58.31 3.30 -6.31
N THR A 8 58.60 4.55 -5.96
CA THR A 8 57.66 5.67 -5.91
C THR A 8 57.75 6.49 -7.20
N GLU A 9 56.67 7.15 -7.65
CA GLU A 9 56.61 8.50 -8.26
C GLU A 9 55.20 8.76 -8.89
N PRO A 10 54.81 10.01 -9.22
CA PRO A 10 54.99 11.24 -8.45
C PRO A 10 53.70 12.08 -8.29
N ILE A 11 53.79 13.17 -7.53
CA ILE A 11 52.71 14.12 -7.22
C ILE A 11 52.64 15.24 -8.29
N CYS A 12 51.45 15.56 -8.78
CA CYS A 12 51.17 16.86 -9.42
C CYS A 12 50.18 17.68 -8.58
N ARG A 13 50.62 18.84 -8.09
CA ARG A 13 49.79 19.87 -7.44
C ARG A 13 49.37 20.91 -8.48
N SER A 14 48.13 21.40 -8.38
CA SER A 14 47.74 22.72 -8.89
C SER A 14 46.71 23.40 -7.97
N ARG A 15 47.15 24.49 -7.33
CA ARG A 15 46.31 25.62 -6.87
C ARG A 15 46.40 26.70 -7.97
N PRO A 16 45.37 27.53 -8.24
CA PRO A 16 44.87 28.57 -7.33
C PRO A 16 43.31 28.60 -7.27
N GLY A 17 42.65 29.49 -6.51
CA GLY A 17 43.13 30.61 -5.69
C GLY A 17 42.07 31.08 -4.67
N GLU A 18 42.38 32.14 -3.93
CA GLU A 18 41.61 32.61 -2.78
C GLU A 18 40.47 33.57 -3.16
N GLY A 19 39.37 33.56 -2.40
CA GLY A 19 38.24 34.48 -2.58
C GLY A 19 37.40 34.61 -1.31
N ILE A 20 37.22 35.85 -0.85
CA ILE A 20 36.45 36.29 0.32
C ILE A 20 35.72 37.58 -0.09
N VAL A 21 34.54 37.97 0.40
CA VAL A 21 33.75 37.76 1.64
C VAL A 21 32.25 38.01 1.28
N PRO A 22 31.23 37.96 2.18
CA PRO A 22 30.97 37.19 3.43
C PRO A 22 29.48 36.70 3.54
N PHE A 23 29.09 36.21 4.73
CA PHE A 23 27.76 36.31 5.40
C PHE A 23 26.50 36.75 4.61
N MET A 24 25.44 35.93 4.62
CA MET A 24 24.14 36.22 5.28
C MET A 24 23.04 35.16 5.01
N MET A 25 22.17 34.94 6.02
CA MET A 25 20.74 34.55 5.91
C MET A 25 20.32 33.27 5.14
N ARG A 26 20.02 32.18 5.87
CA ARG A 26 18.65 31.86 6.36
C ARG A 26 18.60 30.53 7.13
N VAL A 27 18.35 30.62 8.43
CA VAL A 27 17.81 29.51 9.24
C VAL A 27 16.46 29.98 9.78
N LEU A 28 15.37 29.36 9.31
CA LEU A 28 14.07 29.29 9.98
C LEU A 28 13.74 27.79 10.02
N SER A 29 14.03 27.11 11.12
CA SER A 29 13.13 26.98 12.28
C SER A 29 11.98 26.02 12.04
N LEU A 30 12.28 24.72 12.22
CA LEU A 30 11.27 23.78 12.72
C LEU A 30 10.79 24.26 14.11
N ALA A 31 9.48 24.23 14.34
CA ALA A 31 8.90 24.36 15.66
C ALA A 31 7.56 23.60 15.73
N LEU A 32 7.26 23.07 16.92
CA LEU A 32 5.97 22.48 17.35
C LEU A 32 5.61 21.08 16.83
N MET A 33 6.25 20.07 17.44
CA MET A 33 5.64 18.77 17.75
C MET A 33 5.76 18.54 19.26
N ALA A 34 4.69 18.77 20.03
CA ALA A 34 4.58 18.31 21.42
C ALA A 34 3.14 18.41 21.98
N ARG A 35 2.65 17.28 22.51
CA ARG A 35 1.52 17.14 23.47
C ARG A 35 0.09 17.46 22.97
N ALA A 36 -0.97 16.78 23.43
CA ALA A 36 -1.04 15.55 24.24
C ALA A 36 -2.41 14.86 24.10
N THR A 37 -2.44 13.58 24.44
CA THR A 37 -3.62 12.71 24.61
C THR A 37 -4.54 13.14 25.76
N PHE A 38 -5.84 13.28 25.46
CA PHE A 38 -7.03 13.03 26.29
C PHE A 38 -8.22 13.04 25.30
N GLY A 39 -9.25 12.19 25.34
CA GLY A 39 -9.58 11.07 26.21
C GLY A 39 -11.10 10.89 26.22
N SER A 40 -11.64 9.76 25.77
CA SER A 40 -13.05 9.40 25.97
C SER A 40 -13.25 7.89 25.86
N THR A 41 -13.67 7.29 26.96
CA THR A 41 -14.02 5.87 27.11
C THR A 41 -15.53 5.65 27.00
N ASP A 42 -15.90 4.42 26.64
CA ASP A 42 -17.15 3.72 26.95
C ASP A 42 -18.49 4.29 26.42
N ARG A 43 -19.08 3.54 25.46
CA ARG A 43 -20.05 2.50 25.86
C ARG A 43 -20.32 1.44 24.78
N ALA A 44 -20.47 0.20 25.25
CA ALA A 44 -20.83 -0.97 24.44
C ALA A 44 -22.35 -1.12 24.22
N ASN A 45 -22.76 -1.88 23.19
CA ASN A 45 -23.70 -3.01 23.33
C ASN A 45 -24.00 -3.74 21.99
N GLY A 46 -24.09 -5.07 22.05
CA GLY A 46 -24.74 -5.96 21.05
C GLY A 46 -23.95 -6.21 19.75
N SER A 47 -23.68 -7.43 19.26
CA SER A 47 -24.29 -8.76 19.49
C SER A 47 -25.79 -8.81 19.14
N ALA A 48 -26.31 -9.72 18.28
CA ALA A 48 -25.69 -10.72 17.40
C ALA A 48 -26.73 -11.23 16.37
N SER A 49 -26.31 -12.09 15.42
CA SER A 49 -27.12 -13.04 14.64
C SER A 49 -28.13 -12.47 13.61
N ALA A 50 -28.08 -12.82 12.32
CA ALA A 50 -28.20 -14.15 11.71
C ALA A 50 -29.60 -14.78 11.94
N VAL A 51 -30.50 -14.60 10.98
CA VAL A 51 -31.82 -15.23 10.93
C VAL A 51 -31.69 -16.62 10.31
N SER A 52 -32.10 -17.64 11.06
CA SER A 52 -32.32 -19.00 10.57
C SER A 52 -33.81 -19.33 10.68
N CYS A 53 -34.37 -19.97 9.65
CA CYS A 53 -35.79 -20.29 9.59
C CYS A 53 -36.07 -21.68 10.20
N ALA A 54 -37.01 -21.74 11.14
CA ALA A 54 -37.73 -22.95 11.52
C ALA A 54 -39.17 -22.54 11.86
N GLY A 55 -40.16 -23.36 11.50
CA GLY A 55 -41.58 -23.08 11.77
C GLY A 55 -42.28 -24.26 12.45
N HIS A 56 -43.45 -23.99 13.02
CA HIS A 56 -44.58 -24.93 13.10
C HIS A 56 -45.88 -24.16 13.41
N ASP A 57 -47.00 -24.82 13.13
CA ASP A 57 -48.42 -24.41 13.28
C ASP A 57 -48.78 -23.95 14.72
N ASP A 58 -49.88 -23.23 15.00
CA ASP A 58 -51.28 -23.59 14.69
C ASP A 58 -52.27 -22.46 15.09
N GLY A 59 -53.57 -22.54 14.72
CA GLY A 59 -54.65 -21.87 15.50
C GLY A 59 -55.40 -20.61 14.98
N THR A 60 -56.08 -20.73 13.82
CA THR A 60 -57.41 -20.13 13.45
C THR A 60 -57.97 -18.82 14.08
N CYS A 61 -58.30 -17.85 13.20
CA CYS A 61 -59.51 -16.98 13.09
C CYS A 61 -60.13 -16.29 14.35
N ILE A 62 -60.50 -15.00 14.30
CA ILE A 62 -61.66 -14.45 13.55
C ILE A 62 -61.50 -12.94 13.20
N LYS A 63 -61.94 -12.57 11.98
CA LYS A 63 -62.33 -11.24 11.42
C LYS A 63 -61.62 -9.94 11.86
N GLY A 64 -61.03 -9.29 10.85
CA GLY A 64 -60.93 -7.82 10.70
C GLY A 64 -60.73 -7.49 9.22
N ASP A 65 -61.78 -7.05 8.51
CA ASP A 65 -61.76 -6.89 7.05
C ASP A 65 -61.05 -5.61 6.57
N SER A 66 -60.43 -5.73 5.38
CA SER A 66 -60.22 -4.66 4.39
C SER A 66 -59.29 -3.47 4.73
N MET A 67 -58.04 -3.53 4.25
CA MET A 67 -57.53 -2.53 3.26
C MET A 67 -56.23 -2.96 2.56
N MET A 68 -56.10 -2.55 1.29
CA MET A 68 -54.94 -2.70 0.37
C MET A 68 -54.87 -3.93 -0.55
N GLN A 69 -55.75 -3.96 -1.56
CA GLN A 69 -55.39 -4.26 -2.96
C GLN A 69 -56.55 -3.89 -3.89
N THR A 70 -56.43 -2.77 -4.62
CA THR A 70 -57.03 -2.46 -5.96
C THR A 70 -56.80 -0.98 -6.29
N VAL A 71 -55.60 -0.64 -6.79
CA VAL A 71 -55.35 0.64 -7.51
C VAL A 71 -54.43 0.36 -8.70
N TYR A 72 -54.83 -0.54 -9.59
CA TYR A 72 -54.17 -0.72 -10.88
C TYR A 72 -55.13 -1.22 -11.98
N LYS A 73 -56.18 -0.43 -12.26
CA LYS A 73 -57.00 -0.47 -13.49
C LYS A 73 -58.11 0.59 -13.43
N ARG A 74 -57.93 1.69 -14.19
CA ARG A 74 -58.95 2.51 -14.91
C ARG A 74 -58.58 4.00 -14.95
N THR A 75 -57.80 4.37 -15.97
CA THR A 75 -57.74 5.74 -16.50
C THR A 75 -57.65 5.66 -18.02
N LYS A 76 -58.76 5.25 -18.64
CA LYS A 76 -58.99 5.41 -20.07
C LYS A 76 -60.43 5.86 -20.26
N SER A 77 -60.63 6.87 -21.11
CA SER A 77 -61.90 7.53 -21.40
C SER A 77 -62.51 8.35 -20.27
N LEU A 78 -62.25 9.66 -20.30
CA LEU A 78 -63.32 10.66 -20.19
C LEU A 78 -62.88 11.91 -20.94
N ALA A 79 -63.30 11.98 -22.21
CA ALA A 79 -63.24 13.20 -22.98
C ALA A 79 -64.44 14.08 -22.59
N LEU A 80 -64.17 15.37 -22.40
CA LEU A 80 -65.04 16.51 -22.69
C LEU A 80 -66.56 16.29 -22.65
N SER A 81 -67.17 16.69 -21.54
CA SER A 81 -68.50 17.31 -21.53
C SER A 81 -68.42 18.57 -20.66
N PHE A 82 -68.40 19.74 -21.30
CA PHE A 82 -68.58 21.02 -20.60
C PHE A 82 -70.07 21.26 -20.41
N GLU A 83 -70.50 21.47 -19.17
CA GLU A 83 -71.69 22.26 -18.84
C GLU A 83 -71.24 23.53 -18.09
N GLU A 84 -72.12 24.52 -18.08
CA GLU A 84 -71.78 25.94 -17.91
C GLU A 84 -71.59 26.38 -16.44
N ASP A 85 -71.35 27.68 -16.29
CA ASP A 85 -71.31 28.45 -15.04
C ASP A 85 -70.17 28.16 -14.05
N PHE A 86 -69.11 28.96 -14.17
CA PHE A 86 -68.83 29.97 -13.13
C PHE A 86 -67.89 31.08 -13.67
N GLN A 87 -68.38 32.32 -13.77
CA GLN A 87 -67.50 33.48 -13.88
C GLN A 87 -66.88 33.80 -12.52
N LEU A 88 -65.56 33.64 -12.39
CA LEU A 88 -64.81 34.29 -11.32
C LEU A 88 -63.40 34.65 -11.79
N ALA A 89 -63.15 35.96 -11.88
CA ALA A 89 -61.84 36.49 -12.23
C ALA A 89 -60.85 36.22 -11.08
N GLY A 90 -59.77 35.49 -11.38
CA GLY A 90 -58.69 35.23 -10.45
C GLY A 90 -57.64 34.31 -11.06
N HIS A 91 -56.41 34.80 -11.24
CA HIS A 91 -55.31 33.98 -11.74
C HIS A 91 -55.01 32.81 -10.79
N ARG A 92 -55.38 31.59 -11.19
CA ARG A 92 -54.86 30.36 -10.56
C ARG A 92 -53.61 29.90 -11.31
N GLN A 93 -52.47 30.06 -10.67
CA GLN A 93 -51.25 29.35 -11.04
C GLN A 93 -51.38 27.88 -10.62
N PHE A 94 -50.87 26.97 -11.45
CA PHE A 94 -50.68 25.57 -11.11
C PHE A 94 -49.20 25.23 -11.27
N CYS A 95 -48.62 24.53 -10.31
CA CYS A 95 -47.22 24.12 -10.36
C CYS A 95 -47.07 22.85 -11.21
N VAL A 96 -46.12 22.88 -12.15
CA VAL A 96 -45.69 21.74 -12.97
C VAL A 96 -44.22 21.47 -12.63
N PRO A 97 -43.73 20.21 -12.59
CA PRO A 97 -42.30 19.96 -12.34
C PRO A 97 -41.41 20.69 -13.36
N LYS A 98 -40.31 21.30 -12.90
CA LYS A 98 -39.33 21.99 -13.79
C LYS A 98 -38.83 21.09 -14.93
N SER A 99 -38.82 19.77 -14.73
CA SER A 99 -38.40 18.76 -15.72
C SER A 99 -39.37 18.55 -16.88
N THR A 100 -40.60 19.08 -16.84
CA THR A 100 -41.64 18.75 -17.84
C THR A 100 -41.74 19.77 -18.98
N GLY A 101 -41.14 20.96 -18.84
CA GLY A 101 -41.26 22.07 -19.79
C GLY A 101 -42.69 22.62 -19.92
N CYS A 102 -42.85 23.70 -20.69
CA CYS A 102 -44.18 24.17 -21.09
C CYS A 102 -44.70 23.34 -22.27
N PRO A 103 -45.96 22.87 -22.28
CA PRO A 103 -46.50 22.14 -23.42
C PRO A 103 -46.59 23.06 -24.64
N ALA A 104 -45.92 22.69 -25.73
CA ALA A 104 -46.05 23.34 -27.03
C ALA A 104 -46.76 22.40 -28.01
N SER A 105 -47.69 22.94 -28.78
CA SER A 105 -48.40 22.23 -29.84
C SER A 105 -47.87 22.70 -31.18
N CYS A 106 -47.17 21.83 -31.89
CA CYS A 106 -46.57 22.14 -33.19
C CYS A 106 -47.51 21.83 -34.35
N HIS A 107 -47.27 22.42 -35.51
CA HIS A 107 -47.98 22.06 -36.74
C HIS A 107 -47.68 20.58 -37.11
N PRO A 108 -48.59 19.84 -37.79
CA PRO A 108 -48.33 18.45 -38.19
C PRO A 108 -47.12 18.22 -39.12
N SER A 109 -46.53 19.29 -39.65
CA SER A 109 -45.30 19.30 -40.46
C SER A 109 -44.07 19.82 -39.72
N GLU A 110 -44.16 20.00 -38.40
CA GLU A 110 -43.10 20.50 -37.53
C GLU A 110 -42.77 19.49 -36.43
N HIS A 111 -41.51 19.46 -36.03
CA HIS A 111 -41.01 18.65 -34.93
C HIS A 111 -41.07 19.45 -33.62
N LEU A 112 -41.59 18.83 -32.56
CA LEU A 112 -41.50 19.35 -31.21
C LEU A 112 -40.10 19.06 -30.65
N CYS A 113 -39.35 20.12 -30.37
CA CYS A 113 -37.98 20.06 -29.90
C CYS A 113 -37.88 20.55 -28.45
N THR A 114 -36.99 19.94 -27.67
CA THR A 114 -36.76 20.23 -26.25
C THR A 114 -35.27 20.44 -26.00
N THR A 115 -34.88 21.54 -25.36
CA THR A 115 -33.51 21.69 -24.84
C THR A 115 -33.39 20.91 -23.54
N GLN A 116 -32.35 20.08 -23.42
CA GLN A 116 -31.96 19.58 -22.11
C GLN A 116 -31.45 20.73 -21.23
N ALA A 117 -31.78 20.68 -19.94
CA ALA A 117 -31.28 21.66 -18.98
C ALA A 117 -29.80 21.40 -18.69
N THR A 118 -28.93 22.35 -19.06
CA THR A 118 -27.46 22.24 -18.88
C THR A 118 -27.00 22.47 -17.44
N THR A 119 -27.92 22.78 -16.52
CA THR A 119 -27.65 22.92 -15.07
C THR A 119 -28.80 22.31 -14.27
N PRO A 120 -28.59 21.89 -13.00
CA PRO A 120 -29.64 21.34 -12.14
C PRO A 120 -30.86 22.28 -11.93
N ASP A 121 -30.67 23.59 -12.11
CA ASP A 121 -31.71 24.61 -11.99
C ASP A 121 -32.32 25.06 -13.32
N GLY A 122 -31.77 24.59 -14.44
CA GLY A 122 -32.12 25.01 -15.79
C GLY A 122 -33.57 24.68 -16.17
N ILE A 123 -34.14 25.53 -17.03
CA ILE A 123 -35.51 25.37 -17.55
C ILE A 123 -35.42 24.71 -18.93
N THR A 124 -36.08 23.57 -19.10
CA THR A 124 -36.24 22.94 -20.42
C THR A 124 -37.19 23.78 -21.26
N VAL A 125 -36.74 24.20 -22.45
CA VAL A 125 -37.54 25.00 -23.38
C VAL A 125 -38.02 24.10 -24.51
N ASN A 126 -39.33 24.13 -24.77
CA ASN A 126 -39.95 23.46 -25.90
C ASN A 126 -40.19 24.47 -27.04
N TRP A 127 -39.83 24.12 -28.28
CA TRP A 127 -40.14 24.91 -29.47
C TRP A 127 -40.51 23.99 -30.65
N CYS A 128 -41.13 24.58 -31.66
CA CYS A 128 -41.49 23.88 -32.90
C CYS A 128 -40.48 24.21 -34.00
N SER A 129 -40.08 23.20 -34.77
CA SER A 129 -39.07 23.33 -35.81
C SER A 129 -39.54 22.64 -37.10
N PRO A 130 -39.47 23.29 -38.28
CA PRO A 130 -39.76 22.64 -39.56
C PRO A 130 -38.69 21.64 -40.00
N THR A 131 -37.54 21.59 -39.30
CA THR A 131 -36.49 20.58 -39.48
C THR A 131 -36.37 19.68 -38.24
N PRO A 132 -35.82 18.46 -38.36
CA PRO A 132 -35.52 17.62 -37.20
C PRO A 132 -34.74 18.38 -36.12
N CYS A 133 -35.01 18.03 -34.86
CA CYS A 133 -34.47 18.75 -33.71
C CYS A 133 -32.95 18.57 -33.60
N PRO A 134 -32.20 19.64 -33.23
CA PRO A 134 -30.77 19.51 -32.96
C PRO A 134 -30.56 18.59 -31.76
N VAL A 135 -29.67 17.63 -31.94
CA VAL A 135 -29.36 16.60 -30.95
C VAL A 135 -28.57 17.24 -29.81
N SER A 136 -29.10 17.18 -28.60
CA SER A 136 -28.47 17.72 -27.39
C SER A 136 -28.02 16.56 -26.50
N CYS A 137 -26.72 16.38 -26.37
CA CYS A 137 -26.10 15.30 -25.60
C CYS A 137 -25.74 15.73 -24.18
N LEU A 138 -25.64 14.76 -23.27
CA LEU A 138 -25.18 14.97 -21.90
C LEU A 138 -23.69 15.37 -21.86
N PRO A 139 -23.18 15.99 -20.77
CA PRO A 139 -21.76 16.37 -20.64
C PRO A 139 -20.77 15.20 -20.81
N GLU A 140 -21.17 13.99 -20.42
CA GLU A 140 -20.45 12.72 -20.58
C GLU A 140 -20.63 12.05 -21.95
N GLU A 141 -21.42 12.65 -22.85
CA GLU A 141 -21.69 12.17 -24.19
C GLU A 141 -21.06 13.09 -25.27
N THR A 142 -20.96 12.56 -26.47
CA THR A 142 -20.59 13.29 -27.69
C THR A 142 -21.68 13.10 -28.73
N GLN A 143 -21.93 14.13 -29.54
CA GLN A 143 -22.77 14.03 -30.73
C GLN A 143 -21.99 13.30 -31.82
N CYS A 144 -22.58 12.28 -32.41
CA CYS A 144 -21.98 11.44 -33.43
C CYS A 144 -22.81 11.46 -34.70
N PRO A 145 -22.17 11.57 -35.88
CA PRO A 145 -22.90 11.53 -37.15
C PRO A 145 -23.59 10.18 -37.32
N PHE A 146 -24.78 10.18 -37.91
CA PHE A 146 -25.45 8.93 -38.27
C PHE A 146 -24.61 8.14 -39.28
N VAL A 147 -24.23 6.91 -38.93
CA VAL A 147 -23.53 5.99 -39.84
C VAL A 147 -24.53 4.95 -40.37
N PRO A 148 -24.96 5.05 -41.66
CA PRO A 148 -25.88 4.09 -42.23
C PRO A 148 -25.25 2.69 -42.35
N PRO A 149 -26.07 1.61 -42.30
CA PRO A 149 -25.60 0.26 -42.63
C PRO A 149 -25.03 0.19 -44.07
N PRO A 150 -24.01 -0.65 -44.35
CA PRO A 150 -23.33 -0.71 -45.66
C PRO A 150 -24.25 -0.94 -46.88
N ALA A 151 -25.38 -1.61 -46.67
CA ALA A 151 -26.36 -1.92 -47.72
C ALA A 151 -27.39 -0.81 -47.95
N CYS A 152 -27.35 0.27 -47.17
CA CYS A 152 -28.31 1.37 -47.28
C CYS A 152 -27.88 2.34 -48.38
N THR A 153 -28.74 2.54 -49.39
CA THR A 153 -28.54 3.52 -50.46
C THR A 153 -29.76 4.44 -50.62
N GLY A 154 -29.52 5.71 -50.96
CA GLY A 154 -30.56 6.72 -51.19
C GLY A 154 -31.02 7.48 -49.93
N ASP A 155 -32.02 8.34 -50.09
CA ASP A 155 -32.45 9.33 -49.08
C ASP A 155 -32.97 8.69 -47.77
N ALA A 156 -33.37 7.41 -47.81
CA ALA A 156 -33.76 6.64 -46.63
C ALA A 156 -32.60 6.32 -45.66
N CYS A 157 -31.36 6.68 -46.03
CA CYS A 157 -30.13 6.37 -45.30
C CYS A 157 -29.54 7.59 -44.56
N VAL A 158 -30.32 8.66 -44.46
CA VAL A 158 -30.02 9.81 -43.60
C VAL A 158 -30.84 9.66 -42.31
N GLY A 159 -30.17 9.29 -41.22
CA GLY A 159 -30.74 9.33 -39.87
C GLY A 159 -30.29 10.59 -39.11
N PRO A 160 -30.93 10.91 -37.98
CA PRO A 160 -30.44 11.94 -37.08
C PRO A 160 -29.14 11.48 -36.40
N ASP A 161 -28.29 12.44 -36.04
CA ASP A 161 -27.12 12.21 -35.20
C ASP A 161 -27.51 11.50 -33.89
N THR A 162 -26.57 10.75 -33.31
CA THR A 162 -26.77 10.01 -32.07
C THR A 162 -25.85 10.53 -30.98
N CYS A 163 -26.35 10.62 -29.75
CA CYS A 163 -25.50 10.80 -28.58
C CYS A 163 -24.89 9.46 -28.19
N VAL A 164 -23.58 9.46 -27.94
CA VAL A 164 -22.84 8.28 -27.49
C VAL A 164 -21.91 8.70 -26.37
N LEU A 165 -21.73 7.86 -25.35
CA LEU A 165 -20.79 8.13 -24.25
C LEU A 165 -19.39 8.46 -24.80
N LYS A 166 -18.77 9.50 -24.27
CA LYS A 166 -17.41 9.93 -24.65
C LYS A 166 -16.37 8.82 -24.49
N SER A 167 -16.56 7.92 -23.52
CA SER A 167 -15.71 6.74 -23.30
C SER A 167 -15.85 5.66 -24.37
N LEU A 168 -16.93 5.63 -25.15
CA LEU A 168 -17.15 4.67 -26.24
C LEU A 168 -16.78 5.26 -27.61
N GLY A 169 -16.97 6.57 -27.78
CA GLY A 169 -16.69 7.26 -29.04
C GLY A 169 -17.73 6.98 -30.12
N CYS A 170 -17.66 7.70 -31.23
CA CYS A 170 -18.64 7.56 -32.30
C CYS A 170 -18.50 6.23 -33.04
N PRO A 171 -19.60 5.51 -33.34
CA PRO A 171 -19.53 4.24 -34.06
C PRO A 171 -18.97 4.45 -35.47
N VAL A 172 -18.18 3.48 -35.94
CA VAL A 172 -17.70 3.42 -37.33
C VAL A 172 -18.04 2.07 -37.94
N VAL A 173 -18.21 2.05 -39.26
CA VAL A 173 -18.51 0.82 -40.01
C VAL A 173 -17.35 0.54 -40.95
N CYS A 174 -16.63 -0.55 -40.67
CA CYS A 174 -15.42 -0.93 -41.40
C CYS A 174 -15.73 -1.90 -42.54
N HIS A 175 -14.98 -1.76 -43.64
CA HIS A 175 -15.09 -2.65 -44.78
C HIS A 175 -14.18 -3.86 -44.56
N PRO A 176 -14.64 -5.11 -44.76
CA PRO A 176 -13.75 -6.26 -44.71
C PRO A 176 -12.56 -6.09 -45.68
N PRO A 177 -11.30 -6.32 -45.26
CA PRO A 177 -10.88 -7.02 -44.04
C PRO A 177 -10.60 -6.13 -42.81
N ASP A 178 -10.83 -4.82 -42.87
CA ASP A 178 -10.48 -3.86 -41.81
C ASP A 178 -11.22 -4.18 -40.49
N VAL A 179 -10.51 -4.03 -39.37
CA VAL A 179 -11.05 -4.13 -38.02
C VAL A 179 -11.41 -2.75 -37.46
N MET A 180 -12.46 -2.70 -36.64
CA MET A 180 -12.81 -1.51 -35.87
C MET A 180 -11.88 -1.39 -34.66
N CYS A 181 -11.14 -0.30 -34.59
CA CYS A 181 -10.25 0.03 -33.50
C CYS A 181 -10.83 1.13 -32.64
N HIS A 182 -10.62 0.99 -31.33
CA HIS A 182 -11.05 1.94 -30.31
C HIS A 182 -9.83 2.59 -29.66
N LEU A 183 -9.72 3.91 -29.78
CA LEU A 183 -8.74 4.71 -29.05
C LEU A 183 -9.46 5.39 -27.87
N PRO A 184 -9.22 5.01 -26.61
CA PRO A 184 -9.81 5.66 -25.45
C PRO A 184 -9.40 7.15 -25.38
N PRO A 185 -10.17 8.00 -24.68
CA PRO A 185 -9.90 9.43 -24.67
C PRO A 185 -8.58 9.73 -23.94
N PRO A 186 -7.73 10.63 -24.47
CA PRO A 186 -6.42 10.93 -23.87
C PRO A 186 -6.50 11.72 -22.56
N THR A 187 -7.69 12.21 -22.20
CA THR A 187 -8.00 12.96 -20.98
C THR A 187 -9.41 12.62 -20.51
N MET A 188 -9.73 12.86 -19.23
CA MET A 188 -11.07 12.63 -18.66
C MET A 188 -12.20 13.36 -19.42
N ASP A 189 -11.93 14.56 -19.95
CA ASP A 189 -12.90 15.36 -20.70
C ASP A 189 -12.93 15.04 -22.22
N GLY A 190 -11.97 14.24 -22.68
CA GLY A 190 -11.78 13.89 -24.09
C GLY A 190 -12.86 12.95 -24.64
N VAL A 191 -12.81 12.72 -25.94
CA VAL A 191 -13.71 11.81 -26.64
C VAL A 191 -12.91 10.66 -27.24
N ALA A 192 -13.34 9.42 -26.98
CA ALA A 192 -12.76 8.25 -27.60
C ALA A 192 -12.98 8.27 -29.12
N THR A 193 -12.01 7.76 -29.87
CA THR A 193 -12.08 7.74 -31.33
C THR A 193 -12.12 6.30 -31.81
N ASN A 194 -13.22 5.92 -32.47
CA ASN A 194 -13.25 4.68 -33.22
C ASN A 194 -12.83 4.95 -34.67
N TYR A 195 -12.06 4.03 -35.26
CA TYR A 195 -11.59 4.13 -36.64
C TYR A 195 -11.38 2.74 -37.23
N CYS A 196 -11.27 2.66 -38.55
CA CYS A 196 -11.03 1.39 -39.25
C CYS A 196 -9.55 1.24 -39.57
N SER A 197 -9.03 0.03 -39.36
CA SER A 197 -7.62 -0.31 -39.54
C SER A 197 -7.47 -1.64 -40.25
N ALA A 198 -6.66 -1.68 -41.32
CA ALA A 198 -6.25 -2.92 -41.96
C ALA A 198 -5.31 -3.78 -41.07
N PRO A 199 -4.28 -3.21 -40.39
CA PRO A 199 -3.54 -3.95 -39.37
C PRO A 199 -4.34 -4.07 -38.05
N PRO A 200 -3.97 -5.02 -37.16
CA PRO A 200 -4.52 -5.11 -35.81
C PRO A 200 -4.45 -3.76 -35.07
N CYS A 201 -5.43 -3.52 -34.21
CA CYS A 201 -5.55 -2.26 -33.50
C CYS A 201 -4.36 -2.02 -32.56
N PRO A 202 -3.76 -0.81 -32.55
CA PRO A 202 -2.72 -0.48 -31.59
C PRO A 202 -3.29 -0.50 -30.18
N VAL A 203 -2.58 -1.19 -29.31
CA VAL A 203 -3.02 -1.46 -27.93
C VAL A 203 -2.79 -0.22 -27.08
N THR A 204 -3.88 0.35 -26.57
CA THR A 204 -3.86 1.53 -25.71
C THR A 204 -4.14 1.13 -24.27
N CYS A 205 -3.18 1.40 -23.39
CA CYS A 205 -3.23 1.00 -22.00
C CYS A 205 -3.69 2.12 -21.08
N GLY A 206 -4.29 1.75 -19.95
CA GLY A 206 -4.70 2.68 -18.90
C GLY A 206 -3.52 3.41 -18.24
N PRO A 207 -3.79 4.45 -17.44
CA PRO A 207 -2.75 5.25 -16.78
C PRO A 207 -1.88 4.45 -15.80
N ASP A 208 -2.42 3.37 -15.21
CA ASP A 208 -1.73 2.47 -14.28
C ASP A 208 -1.17 1.21 -14.96
N GLU A 209 -1.25 1.16 -16.29
CA GLU A 209 -0.77 0.06 -17.11
C GLU A 209 0.45 0.50 -17.96
N MET A 210 1.15 -0.49 -18.51
CA MET A 210 2.21 -0.30 -19.49
C MET A 210 1.92 -1.14 -20.74
N HIS A 211 2.31 -0.62 -21.90
CA HIS A 211 2.23 -1.33 -23.16
C HIS A 211 3.31 -2.41 -23.22
N CYS A 212 2.89 -3.64 -23.49
CA CYS A 212 3.72 -4.83 -23.50
C CYS A 212 3.78 -5.41 -24.91
N PRO A 213 4.93 -5.27 -25.61
CA PRO A 213 5.08 -5.81 -26.94
C PRO A 213 4.96 -7.34 -26.90
N PHE A 214 4.30 -7.92 -27.89
CA PHE A 214 4.20 -9.37 -27.99
C PHE A 214 5.60 -9.99 -28.15
N THR A 215 5.95 -10.87 -27.21
CA THR A 215 7.18 -11.67 -27.28
C THR A 215 6.82 -13.12 -27.65
N PRO A 216 7.09 -13.57 -28.89
CA PRO A 216 6.85 -14.96 -29.27
C PRO A 216 7.67 -15.91 -28.39
N PRO A 217 7.15 -17.12 -28.08
CA PRO A 217 7.95 -18.17 -27.46
C PRO A 217 9.22 -18.44 -28.28
N PRO A 218 10.37 -18.78 -27.66
CA PRO A 218 11.65 -18.93 -28.36
C PRO A 218 11.65 -19.91 -29.55
N ASP A 219 10.83 -20.96 -29.47
CA ASP A 219 10.69 -21.99 -30.53
C ASP A 219 9.66 -21.61 -31.61
N CYS A 220 9.02 -20.45 -31.52
CA CYS A 220 8.00 -20.01 -32.46
C CYS A 220 8.63 -19.29 -33.66
N THR A 221 8.62 -19.95 -34.82
CA THR A 221 9.08 -19.36 -36.09
C THR A 221 7.97 -19.31 -37.15
N GLY A 222 7.90 -18.20 -37.90
CA GLY A 222 6.99 -18.00 -39.03
C GLY A 222 5.76 -17.14 -38.71
N ASP A 223 4.89 -16.93 -39.69
CA ASP A 223 3.78 -15.96 -39.62
C ASP A 223 2.73 -16.27 -38.54
N GLY A 224 2.67 -17.52 -38.07
CA GLY A 224 1.82 -17.93 -36.94
C GLY A 224 2.32 -17.44 -35.57
N CYS A 225 3.50 -16.83 -35.52
CA CYS A 225 4.16 -16.32 -34.31
C CYS A 225 4.00 -14.81 -34.14
N VAL A 226 2.96 -14.23 -34.75
CA VAL A 226 2.53 -12.86 -34.54
C VAL A 226 1.32 -12.87 -33.59
N GLY A 227 1.57 -12.59 -32.32
CA GLY A 227 0.52 -12.27 -31.35
C GLY A 227 0.22 -10.78 -31.32
N GLN A 228 -0.82 -10.41 -30.58
CA GLN A 228 -1.13 -9.02 -30.29
C GLN A 228 -0.32 -8.56 -29.07
N ASP A 229 0.10 -7.29 -29.09
CA ASP A 229 0.59 -6.62 -27.90
C ASP A 229 -0.47 -6.66 -26.78
N SER A 230 -0.08 -6.38 -25.55
CA SER A 230 -0.99 -6.40 -24.41
C SER A 230 -0.75 -5.22 -23.48
N CYS A 231 -1.66 -5.02 -22.53
CA CYS A 231 -1.45 -4.15 -21.38
C CYS A 231 -1.21 -5.01 -20.14
N ALA A 232 -0.28 -4.57 -19.29
CA ALA A 232 -0.08 -5.13 -17.97
C ALA A 232 -0.01 -3.99 -16.95
N ALA A 233 -0.42 -4.24 -15.70
CA ALA A 233 -0.28 -3.27 -14.62
C ALA A 233 1.20 -2.90 -14.43
N LYS A 234 1.50 -1.60 -14.25
CA LYS A 234 2.88 -1.12 -14.04
C LYS A 234 3.58 -1.80 -12.85
N SER A 235 2.83 -2.18 -11.83
CA SER A 235 3.33 -2.91 -10.65
C SER A 235 3.64 -4.38 -10.92
N ALA A 236 3.03 -4.99 -11.94
CA ALA A 236 3.27 -6.38 -12.34
C ALA A 236 4.37 -6.50 -13.40
N GLY A 237 4.50 -5.48 -14.27
CA GLY A 237 5.39 -5.52 -15.43
C GLY A 237 4.86 -6.40 -16.56
N CYS A 238 5.48 -6.32 -17.73
CA CYS A 238 5.07 -7.12 -18.88
C CYS A 238 5.34 -8.62 -18.69
N PRO A 239 4.43 -9.52 -19.13
CA PRO A 239 4.68 -10.96 -19.08
C PRO A 239 5.85 -11.35 -19.99
N VAL A 240 6.66 -12.31 -19.55
CA VAL A 240 7.77 -12.89 -20.33
C VAL A 240 7.64 -14.41 -20.39
N THR A 241 8.03 -14.99 -21.53
CA THR A 241 8.10 -16.44 -21.72
C THR A 241 9.56 -16.87 -21.73
N CYS A 242 10.00 -17.59 -20.70
CA CYS A 242 11.39 -18.03 -20.56
C CYS A 242 11.62 -19.44 -21.14
N GLN A 243 12.88 -19.77 -21.42
CA GLN A 243 13.26 -21.10 -21.92
C GLN A 243 13.09 -22.18 -20.83
N PRO A 244 12.92 -23.47 -21.22
CA PRO A 244 12.91 -24.56 -20.26
C PRO A 244 14.20 -24.60 -19.42
N GLY A 245 14.06 -24.41 -18.10
CA GLY A 245 15.18 -24.34 -17.15
C GLY A 245 15.54 -22.92 -16.70
N GLU A 246 14.98 -21.88 -17.31
CA GLU A 246 15.06 -20.50 -16.82
C GLU A 246 13.95 -20.17 -15.81
N HIS A 247 14.19 -19.14 -15.00
CA HIS A 247 13.25 -18.59 -14.04
C HIS A 247 12.70 -17.24 -14.54
N VAL A 248 11.39 -17.03 -14.42
CA VAL A 248 10.77 -15.71 -14.57
C VAL A 248 11.10 -14.90 -13.32
N CYS A 249 11.89 -13.85 -13.49
CA CYS A 249 12.31 -12.95 -12.45
C CYS A 249 11.56 -11.62 -12.55
N HIS A 250 11.28 -11.03 -11.39
CA HIS A 250 10.52 -9.80 -11.26
C HIS A 250 11.35 -8.76 -10.51
N THR A 251 11.54 -7.60 -11.12
CA THR A 251 12.12 -6.42 -10.48
C THR A 251 10.99 -5.43 -10.21
N PRO A 252 10.60 -5.19 -8.94
CA PRO A 252 9.54 -4.24 -8.60
C PRO A 252 9.82 -2.83 -9.10
N ALA A 253 8.76 -2.03 -9.27
CA ALA A 253 8.91 -0.61 -9.60
C ALA A 253 9.67 0.14 -8.49
N PRO A 254 10.76 0.86 -8.79
CA PRO A 254 11.59 1.52 -7.77
C PRO A 254 10.94 2.75 -7.13
N MET A 255 9.83 3.23 -7.70
CA MET A 255 9.03 4.37 -7.25
C MET A 255 7.56 4.13 -7.64
N PRO A 256 6.57 4.81 -7.03
CA PRO A 256 5.15 4.64 -7.36
C PRO A 256 4.81 4.85 -8.84
N ASP A 257 5.46 5.82 -9.50
CA ASP A 257 5.28 6.10 -10.94
C ASP A 257 6.17 5.23 -11.85
N GLY A 258 6.98 4.35 -11.27
CA GLY A 258 7.89 3.46 -11.98
C GLY A 258 7.17 2.30 -12.68
N MET A 259 7.95 1.49 -13.38
CA MET A 259 7.48 0.25 -14.00
C MET A 259 8.27 -0.92 -13.43
N ALA A 260 7.57 -1.97 -13.03
CA ALA A 260 8.17 -3.25 -12.74
C ALA A 260 8.57 -3.96 -14.05
N HIS A 261 9.60 -4.78 -13.97
CA HIS A 261 10.17 -5.44 -15.14
C HIS A 261 10.27 -6.94 -14.87
N ASN A 262 9.67 -7.76 -15.74
CA ASN A 262 9.90 -9.20 -15.72
C ASN A 262 10.96 -9.57 -16.76
N TRP A 263 11.80 -10.54 -16.44
CA TRP A 263 12.92 -10.98 -17.28
C TRP A 263 13.26 -12.45 -16.99
N CYS A 264 14.04 -13.07 -17.86
CA CYS A 264 14.39 -14.49 -17.76
C CYS A 264 15.82 -14.66 -17.24
N SER A 265 16.01 -15.53 -16.26
CA SER A 265 17.31 -15.84 -15.65
C SER A 265 17.62 -17.33 -15.75
N PRO A 266 18.85 -17.74 -16.12
CA PRO A 266 19.28 -19.14 -16.08
C PRO A 266 19.58 -19.64 -14.65
N GLY A 267 19.43 -18.79 -13.62
CA GLY A 267 19.56 -19.15 -12.21
C GLY A 267 18.51 -18.45 -11.35
N HIS A 268 18.55 -18.64 -10.03
CA HIS A 268 17.61 -18.00 -9.12
C HIS A 268 17.58 -16.46 -9.29
N CYS A 269 16.38 -15.91 -9.13
CA CYS A 269 16.17 -14.48 -9.28
C CYS A 269 16.83 -13.71 -8.13
N PRO A 270 17.57 -12.62 -8.43
CA PRO A 270 18.15 -11.78 -7.38
C PRO A 270 17.02 -11.14 -6.57
N VAL A 271 17.09 -11.26 -5.25
CA VAL A 271 16.09 -10.64 -4.37
C VAL A 271 16.36 -9.15 -4.23
N THR A 272 15.29 -8.35 -4.34
CA THR A 272 15.35 -6.91 -4.09
C THR A 272 14.75 -6.65 -2.71
N CYS A 273 15.60 -6.33 -1.74
CA CYS A 273 15.20 -6.08 -0.36
C CYS A 273 14.88 -4.60 -0.13
N ASP A 274 13.97 -4.32 0.79
CA ASP A 274 13.69 -2.95 1.23
C ASP A 274 14.95 -2.34 1.88
N ALA A 275 15.44 -1.23 1.32
CA ALA A 275 16.71 -0.63 1.73
C ALA A 275 16.66 -0.03 3.15
N GLN A 276 15.47 0.21 3.70
CA GLN A 276 15.24 0.83 4.99
C GLN A 276 15.11 -0.25 6.07
N SER A 277 14.26 -1.25 5.90
CA SER A 277 13.95 -2.27 6.91
C SER A 277 14.67 -3.60 6.74
N GLU A 278 15.11 -3.98 5.54
CA GLU A 278 15.65 -5.31 5.26
C GLU A 278 17.17 -5.32 4.94
N VAL A 279 17.76 -6.52 5.01
CA VAL A 279 19.11 -6.81 4.52
C VAL A 279 19.08 -8.01 3.56
N HIS A 280 19.86 -7.91 2.49
CA HIS A 280 20.09 -9.01 1.55
C HIS A 280 20.98 -10.08 2.16
N CYS A 281 20.46 -11.30 2.25
CA CYS A 281 21.11 -12.43 2.86
C CYS A 281 21.38 -13.52 1.84
N PRO A 282 22.67 -13.82 1.55
CA PRO A 282 23.02 -14.89 0.65
C PRO A 282 22.52 -16.23 1.20
N PHE A 283 22.07 -17.13 0.33
CA PHE A 283 21.67 -18.46 0.75
C PHE A 283 22.86 -19.23 1.35
N VAL A 284 22.74 -19.63 2.62
CA VAL A 284 23.74 -20.45 3.30
C VAL A 284 23.32 -21.92 3.23
N ALA A 285 24.02 -22.70 2.40
CA ALA A 285 23.78 -24.13 2.28
C ALA A 285 24.00 -24.86 3.63
N PRO A 286 23.13 -25.80 4.02
CA PRO A 286 23.32 -26.58 5.24
C PRO A 286 24.67 -27.33 5.25
N PRO A 287 25.34 -27.46 6.41
CA PRO A 287 26.58 -28.22 6.53
C PRO A 287 26.48 -29.63 5.94
N GLY A 288 27.39 -29.96 5.01
CA GLY A 288 27.43 -31.25 4.30
C GLY A 288 26.61 -31.31 3.01
N CYS A 289 25.84 -30.28 2.68
CA CYS A 289 25.17 -30.18 1.38
C CYS A 289 26.17 -29.70 0.30
N THR A 290 26.23 -30.36 -0.86
CA THR A 290 27.10 -29.99 -1.99
C THR A 290 26.40 -30.14 -3.35
N GLY A 291 26.78 -29.32 -4.32
CA GLY A 291 26.19 -29.28 -5.67
C GLY A 291 24.96 -28.37 -5.79
N ASP A 292 24.43 -28.24 -7.00
CA ASP A 292 23.41 -27.23 -7.33
C ASP A 292 22.08 -27.44 -6.59
N ALA A 293 21.74 -28.69 -6.25
CA ALA A 293 20.57 -29.01 -5.41
C ALA A 293 20.66 -28.48 -3.97
N CYS A 294 21.83 -27.97 -3.57
CA CYS A 294 22.09 -27.34 -2.29
C CYS A 294 22.23 -25.81 -2.39
N MET A 295 22.00 -25.23 -3.56
CA MET A 295 21.81 -23.78 -3.72
C MET A 295 20.31 -23.49 -3.63
N GLY A 296 19.94 -22.55 -2.76
CA GLY A 296 18.62 -21.97 -2.72
C GLY A 296 18.65 -20.51 -3.17
N PRO A 297 17.49 -19.85 -3.25
CA PRO A 297 17.43 -18.41 -3.49
C PRO A 297 18.00 -17.65 -2.29
N ASP A 298 18.68 -16.55 -2.57
CA ASP A 298 18.99 -15.52 -1.57
C ASP A 298 17.67 -14.99 -0.96
N SER A 299 17.76 -14.36 0.21
CA SER A 299 16.58 -13.95 0.99
C SER A 299 16.72 -12.52 1.50
N CYS A 300 15.59 -11.87 1.70
CA CYS A 300 15.51 -10.61 2.45
C CYS A 300 15.01 -10.94 3.86
N VAL A 301 15.62 -10.33 4.87
CA VAL A 301 15.20 -10.45 6.28
C VAL A 301 15.29 -9.09 6.95
N ASP A 302 14.51 -8.88 8.01
CA ASP A 302 14.57 -7.64 8.80
C ASP A 302 16.00 -7.37 9.30
N LYS A 303 16.45 -6.12 9.17
CA LYS A 303 17.74 -5.66 9.70
C LYS A 303 17.87 -5.90 11.21
N SER A 304 16.78 -5.89 11.97
CA SER A 304 16.78 -6.19 13.40
C SER A 304 17.08 -7.67 13.71
N THR A 305 16.80 -8.57 12.78
CA THR A 305 17.05 -10.02 12.90
C THR A 305 18.44 -10.40 12.37
N GLY A 306 18.84 -9.80 11.24
CA GLY A 306 20.07 -10.12 10.54
C GLY A 306 20.02 -11.46 9.81
N CYS A 307 21.00 -11.72 8.94
CA CYS A 307 21.00 -12.89 8.07
C CYS A 307 21.08 -14.22 8.85
N PRO A 308 20.32 -15.26 8.48
CA PRO A 308 20.41 -16.56 9.13
C PRO A 308 21.77 -17.20 8.87
N VAL A 309 22.28 -17.94 9.86
CA VAL A 309 23.53 -18.71 9.76
C VAL A 309 23.30 -20.16 10.15
N ALA A 310 23.97 -21.08 9.45
CA ALA A 310 23.90 -22.52 9.73
C ALA A 310 25.22 -22.97 10.37
N CYS A 311 25.22 -23.14 11.69
CA CYS A 311 26.40 -23.50 12.47
C CYS A 311 26.62 -25.02 12.55
N GLN A 312 27.86 -25.44 12.83
CA GLN A 312 28.16 -26.85 13.10
C GLN A 312 27.50 -27.33 14.40
N PRO A 313 27.27 -28.65 14.59
CA PRO A 313 26.64 -29.19 15.80
C PRO A 313 27.35 -28.90 17.14
N ASN A 314 28.59 -28.41 17.08
CA ASN A 314 29.43 -28.05 18.23
C ASN A 314 29.75 -26.54 18.30
N GLU A 315 29.01 -25.71 17.56
CA GLU A 315 29.13 -24.25 17.55
C GLU A 315 27.86 -23.59 18.10
N TYR A 316 28.01 -22.40 18.67
CA TYR A 316 26.93 -21.56 19.15
C TYR A 316 26.53 -20.57 18.05
N MET A 317 25.23 -20.47 17.77
CA MET A 317 24.68 -19.41 16.94
C MET A 317 24.59 -18.13 17.77
N CYS A 318 25.36 -17.13 17.39
CA CYS A 318 25.49 -15.86 18.07
C CYS A 318 24.79 -14.75 17.30
N HIS A 319 24.30 -13.75 18.04
CA HIS A 319 23.53 -12.63 17.53
C HIS A 319 24.01 -11.33 18.23
N THR A 320 24.29 -10.29 17.44
CA THR A 320 24.50 -8.92 17.91
C THR A 320 23.37 -8.09 17.34
N PRO A 321 22.48 -7.52 18.18
CA PRO A 321 21.43 -6.62 17.74
C PRO A 321 22.01 -5.38 17.04
N ALA A 322 21.20 -4.72 16.20
CA ALA A 322 21.56 -3.43 15.64
C ALA A 322 21.74 -2.39 16.76
N THR A 323 22.94 -1.79 16.86
CA THR A 323 23.28 -0.78 17.88
C THR A 323 22.80 0.63 17.55
N VAL A 324 22.29 0.85 16.34
CA VAL A 324 21.70 2.11 15.87
C VAL A 324 20.44 1.81 15.05
N PRO A 325 19.46 2.74 14.95
CA PRO A 325 18.16 2.46 14.31
C PRO A 325 18.23 1.98 12.86
N ASP A 326 19.21 2.46 12.08
CA ASP A 326 19.43 2.06 10.68
C ASP A 326 20.46 0.92 10.52
N GLY A 327 20.96 0.40 11.64
CA GLY A 327 21.98 -0.65 11.68
C GLY A 327 21.42 -2.01 11.35
N THR A 328 22.31 -2.94 10.99
CA THR A 328 21.95 -4.33 10.73
C THR A 328 22.49 -5.21 11.86
N ALA A 329 21.62 -6.01 12.45
CA ALA A 329 22.00 -7.07 13.35
C ALA A 329 22.81 -8.13 12.61
N TYR A 330 23.74 -8.76 13.33
CA TYR A 330 24.68 -9.71 12.74
C TYR A 330 24.57 -11.05 13.47
N ASN A 331 24.42 -12.12 12.69
CA ASN A 331 24.48 -13.48 13.21
C ASN A 331 25.75 -14.17 12.72
N TRP A 332 26.37 -14.99 13.57
CA TRP A 332 27.56 -15.77 13.22
C TRP A 332 27.68 -17.02 14.09
N CYS A 333 28.57 -17.92 13.68
CA CYS A 333 28.87 -19.15 14.42
C CYS A 333 30.15 -18.97 15.25
N SER A 334 30.12 -19.44 16.50
CA SER A 334 31.24 -19.37 17.44
C SER A 334 31.55 -20.73 18.04
N ALA A 335 32.82 -21.09 18.15
CA ALA A 335 33.25 -22.32 18.81
C ALA A 335 33.12 -22.27 20.36
N GLY A 336 32.85 -21.09 20.93
CA GLY A 336 32.56 -20.89 22.35
C GLY A 336 31.33 -20.03 22.56
N PHE A 337 30.94 -19.80 23.81
CA PHE A 337 29.78 -18.96 24.16
C PHE A 337 29.81 -17.61 23.45
N CYS A 338 28.63 -17.12 23.10
CA CYS A 338 28.48 -15.87 22.38
C CYS A 338 28.87 -14.68 23.27
N PRO A 339 29.67 -13.72 22.77
CA PRO A 339 29.94 -12.48 23.49
C PRO A 339 28.64 -11.72 23.69
N VAL A 340 28.40 -11.27 24.91
CA VAL A 340 27.15 -10.61 25.26
C VAL A 340 27.23 -9.13 24.94
N THR A 341 26.28 -8.64 24.14
CA THR A 341 26.08 -7.22 23.86
C THR A 341 24.92 -6.72 24.71
N CYS A 342 25.21 -5.82 25.66
CA CYS A 342 24.20 -5.27 26.57
C CYS A 342 23.63 -3.95 26.06
N ALA A 343 22.39 -3.65 26.43
CA ALA A 343 21.80 -2.33 26.17
C ALA A 343 22.53 -1.22 26.98
N ASP A 344 22.39 0.05 26.57
CA ASP A 344 23.02 1.18 27.27
C ASP A 344 22.60 1.33 28.74
N THR A 345 21.43 0.79 29.10
CA THR A 345 20.87 0.73 30.48
C THR A 345 21.34 -0.49 31.28
N GLU A 346 22.15 -1.35 30.68
CA GLU A 346 22.64 -2.61 31.23
C GLU A 346 24.17 -2.61 31.33
N THR A 347 24.70 -3.58 32.05
CA THR A 347 26.13 -3.77 32.28
C THR A 347 26.50 -5.22 31.95
N HIS A 348 27.70 -5.41 31.42
CA HIS A 348 28.22 -6.73 31.07
C HIS A 348 28.75 -7.45 32.31
N CYS A 349 28.13 -8.57 32.65
CA CYS A 349 28.45 -9.36 33.83
C CYS A 349 29.15 -10.66 33.47
N THR A 350 30.40 -10.79 33.90
CA THR A 350 31.13 -12.06 33.79
C THR A 350 30.51 -13.11 34.69
N PHE A 351 30.27 -14.31 34.15
CA PHE A 351 29.73 -15.41 34.94
C PHE A 351 30.72 -15.83 36.02
N THR A 352 30.35 -15.67 37.30
CA THR A 352 31.14 -16.16 38.43
C THR A 352 30.60 -17.52 38.88
N PRO A 353 31.36 -18.63 38.77
CA PRO A 353 30.89 -19.94 39.22
C PRO A 353 30.55 -19.94 40.72
N PRO A 354 29.54 -20.73 41.15
CA PRO A 354 29.24 -20.93 42.57
C PRO A 354 30.47 -21.42 43.34
N HIS A 355 30.64 -20.93 44.57
CA HIS A 355 31.82 -21.25 45.39
C HIS A 355 32.00 -22.78 45.56
N GLY A 356 33.15 -23.29 45.14
CA GLY A 356 33.49 -24.72 45.17
C GLY A 356 33.23 -25.48 43.87
N CYS A 357 32.62 -24.85 42.86
CA CYS A 357 32.53 -25.39 41.51
C CYS A 357 33.84 -25.12 40.75
N THR A 358 34.48 -26.16 40.19
CA THR A 358 35.72 -26.03 39.40
C THR A 358 35.64 -26.85 38.09
N GLY A 359 36.33 -26.37 37.06
CA GLY A 359 36.35 -26.96 35.71
C GLY A 359 35.29 -26.39 34.77
N ASP A 360 35.35 -26.78 33.50
CA ASP A 360 34.60 -26.14 32.40
C ASP A 360 33.07 -26.26 32.57
N ALA A 361 32.59 -27.35 33.18
CA ALA A 361 31.18 -27.56 33.50
C ALA A 361 30.59 -26.53 34.51
N CYS A 362 31.46 -25.75 35.16
CA CYS A 362 31.08 -24.66 36.06
C CYS A 362 31.09 -23.29 35.38
N MET A 363 31.57 -23.16 34.15
CA MET A 363 31.56 -21.90 33.41
C MET A 363 30.20 -21.75 32.70
N GLY A 364 29.41 -20.77 33.13
CA GLY A 364 28.24 -20.30 32.40
C GLY A 364 28.62 -19.21 31.38
N PRO A 365 27.70 -18.83 30.48
CA PRO A 365 27.87 -17.67 29.64
C PRO A 365 27.81 -16.39 30.49
N ASP A 366 28.58 -15.38 30.07
CA ASP A 366 28.39 -14.01 30.53
C ASP A 366 26.96 -13.53 30.23
N PHE A 367 26.50 -12.46 30.88
CA PHE A 367 25.11 -12.01 30.78
C PHE A 367 24.98 -10.49 31.04
N CYS A 368 23.84 -9.91 30.69
CA CYS A 368 23.51 -8.53 31.01
C CYS A 368 22.74 -8.45 32.33
N ALA A 369 23.04 -7.44 33.14
CA ALA A 369 22.21 -7.02 34.25
C ALA A 369 21.90 -5.52 34.14
N PRO A 370 20.74 -5.03 34.61
CA PRO A 370 20.46 -3.60 34.68
C PRO A 370 21.56 -2.85 35.43
N LYS A 371 22.02 -1.70 34.92
CA LYS A 371 23.03 -0.87 35.59
C LYS A 371 22.62 -0.49 37.02
N SER A 372 21.33 -0.29 37.26
CA SER A 372 20.75 0.02 38.57
C SER A 372 20.84 -1.11 39.60
N SER A 373 20.90 -2.38 39.17
CA SER A 373 21.09 -3.53 40.06
C SER A 373 22.53 -4.04 40.09
N GLY A 374 23.30 -3.80 39.03
CA GLY A 374 24.66 -4.32 38.88
C GLY A 374 24.71 -5.83 38.67
N CYS A 375 25.93 -6.36 38.56
CA CYS A 375 26.16 -7.79 38.41
C CYS A 375 25.93 -8.54 39.73
N PRO A 376 25.15 -9.64 39.77
CA PRO A 376 24.91 -10.38 41.00
C PRO A 376 26.20 -10.99 41.55
N ALA A 377 26.39 -10.93 42.86
CA ALA A 377 27.54 -11.52 43.55
C ALA A 377 27.17 -12.90 44.13
N ASN A 378 27.92 -13.94 43.74
CA ASN A 378 27.76 -15.29 44.27
C ASN A 378 28.55 -15.46 45.58
N CYS A 379 27.88 -15.23 46.71
CA CYS A 379 28.51 -15.23 48.04
C CYS A 379 28.57 -16.61 48.70
N ALA A 380 29.56 -16.80 49.58
CA ALA A 380 29.71 -18.02 50.34
C ALA A 380 28.59 -18.20 51.39
N PRO A 381 28.28 -19.43 51.84
CA PRO A 381 27.29 -19.65 52.89
C PRO A 381 27.63 -18.89 54.18
N GLY A 382 26.72 -17.99 54.58
CA GLY A 382 26.88 -17.12 55.76
C GLY A 382 27.27 -15.67 55.44
N GLU A 383 27.69 -15.39 54.20
CA GLU A 383 27.88 -14.02 53.72
C GLU A 383 26.58 -13.38 53.24
N ARG A 384 26.58 -12.05 53.14
CA ARG A 384 25.48 -11.23 52.63
C ARG A 384 25.90 -10.57 51.32
N ILE A 385 25.00 -10.52 50.34
CA ILE A 385 25.15 -9.63 49.18
C ILE A 385 24.89 -8.21 49.66
N CYS A 386 25.84 -7.32 49.38
CA CYS A 386 25.76 -5.90 49.63
C CYS A 386 25.82 -5.15 48.30
N THR A 387 25.07 -4.07 48.18
CA THR A 387 24.94 -3.27 46.95
C THR A 387 25.24 -1.81 47.26
N THR A 388 26.08 -1.18 46.43
CA THR A 388 26.22 0.28 46.38
C THR A 388 25.48 0.76 45.14
N PRO A 389 24.42 1.58 45.27
CA PRO A 389 23.74 2.18 44.13
C PRO A 389 24.72 2.94 43.22
N PRO A 390 24.47 3.01 41.91
CA PRO A 390 25.34 3.75 41.00
C PRO A 390 25.25 5.25 41.30
N PRO A 391 26.37 5.99 41.36
CA PRO A 391 26.35 7.42 41.69
C PRO A 391 25.74 8.29 40.58
N THR A 392 25.70 7.79 39.33
CA THR A 392 24.95 8.41 38.23
C THR A 392 24.18 7.34 37.43
N PRO A 393 23.19 7.71 36.59
CA PRO A 393 22.47 6.74 35.75
C PRO A 393 23.33 6.00 34.74
N ASP A 394 24.50 6.55 34.37
CA ASP A 394 25.42 5.94 33.40
C ASP A 394 26.35 4.92 34.07
N ASP A 395 26.58 5.05 35.38
CA ASP A 395 27.38 4.14 36.21
C ASP A 395 26.65 2.83 36.52
N THR A 396 27.40 1.83 36.97
CA THR A 396 26.88 0.50 37.33
C THR A 396 26.90 0.32 38.85
N ALA A 397 25.81 -0.22 39.42
CA ALA A 397 25.75 -0.59 40.83
C ALA A 397 26.82 -1.66 41.14
N TYR A 398 27.50 -1.53 42.27
CA TYR A 398 28.52 -2.50 42.66
C TYR A 398 27.97 -3.46 43.71
N ASN A 399 27.97 -4.75 43.41
CA ASN A 399 27.62 -5.80 44.37
C ASN A 399 28.87 -6.52 44.87
N TRP A 400 28.92 -6.81 46.17
CA TRP A 400 29.99 -7.60 46.78
C TRP A 400 29.46 -8.47 47.91
N CYS A 401 30.29 -9.42 48.34
CA CYS A 401 30.00 -10.32 49.44
C CYS A 401 30.64 -9.84 50.73
N SER A 402 29.91 -9.92 51.84
CA SER A 402 30.36 -9.50 53.16
C SER A 402 29.92 -10.48 54.24
N ALA A 403 30.85 -10.98 55.05
CA ALA A 403 30.56 -11.72 56.28
C ALA A 403 29.92 -10.82 57.38
N SER A 404 30.08 -9.50 57.26
CA SER A 404 29.46 -8.49 58.13
C SER A 404 28.17 -7.94 57.53
N PHE A 405 27.36 -7.25 58.34
CA PHE A 405 26.24 -6.45 57.83
C PHE A 405 26.71 -5.42 56.79
N CYS A 406 25.91 -5.21 55.75
CA CYS A 406 26.21 -4.24 54.71
C CYS A 406 26.24 -2.81 55.29
N PRO A 407 27.21 -1.97 54.91
CA PRO A 407 27.19 -0.56 55.26
C PRO A 407 25.94 0.09 54.68
N ALA A 408 25.27 0.94 55.47
CA ALA A 408 24.10 1.67 55.00
C ALA A 408 24.54 2.77 54.02
N THR A 409 24.21 2.61 52.75
CA THR A 409 24.32 3.69 51.75
C THR A 409 23.10 4.58 51.84
N CYS A 410 23.23 5.73 52.51
CA CYS A 410 22.26 6.82 52.40
C CYS A 410 22.34 7.42 50.99
N THR A 411 21.19 7.74 50.39
CA THR A 411 21.12 8.59 49.21
C THR A 411 21.54 10.03 49.54
N ASP A 412 21.78 10.86 48.54
CA ASP A 412 22.07 12.30 48.64
C ASP A 412 20.99 13.07 49.44
N THR A 413 19.79 12.51 49.54
CA THR A 413 18.64 13.03 50.30
C THR A 413 18.52 12.51 51.73
N GLU A 414 19.43 11.63 52.16
CA GLU A 414 19.42 10.97 53.46
C GLU A 414 20.71 11.28 54.24
N THR A 415 20.64 11.29 55.57
CA THR A 415 21.81 11.54 56.43
C THR A 415 21.93 10.43 57.46
N HIS A 416 23.16 9.93 57.63
CA HIS A 416 23.45 8.78 58.47
C HIS A 416 23.28 9.12 59.97
N CYS A 417 22.16 8.74 60.56
CA CYS A 417 21.97 8.80 62.01
C CYS A 417 22.71 7.63 62.69
N PRO A 418 23.72 7.86 63.55
CA PRO A 418 24.31 6.78 64.32
C PRO A 418 23.29 6.26 65.33
N PHE A 419 22.99 4.95 65.29
CA PHE A 419 22.20 4.30 66.32
C PHE A 419 23.05 4.15 67.59
N THR A 420 22.96 5.12 68.51
CA THR A 420 23.38 4.89 69.89
C THR A 420 22.35 3.96 70.53
N PRO A 421 22.71 2.73 70.95
CA PRO A 421 21.80 1.90 71.73
C PRO A 421 21.45 2.63 73.03
N PRO A 422 20.20 2.48 73.54
CA PRO A 422 19.82 3.09 74.81
C PRO A 422 20.74 2.57 75.92
N HIS A 423 21.33 3.48 76.70
CA HIS A 423 22.11 3.13 77.88
C HIS A 423 21.21 2.41 78.89
N GLY A 424 21.29 1.08 78.96
CA GLY A 424 20.51 0.26 79.90
C GLY A 424 19.93 -1.06 79.35
N CYS A 425 20.61 -1.72 78.42
CA CYS A 425 20.37 -3.11 78.03
C CYS A 425 21.69 -3.89 78.11
#